data_AF-A0AAN9F391-F1
#
_entry.id   AF-A0AAN9F391-F1
#
_cell.length_a   1.000
_cell.length_b   1.000
_cell.length_c   1.000
_cell.angle_alpha   90.00
_cell.angle_beta   90.00
_cell.angle_gamma   90.00
#
_symmetry.space_group_name_H-M   'P 1'
#
loop_
_entity.id
_entity.type
_entity.pdbx_description
1 polymer ?
#
loop_
_entity_poly.entity_id
_entity_poly.type
_entity_poly.pdbx_seq_one_letter_code
_entity_poly.pdbx_strand_id
1 'polypeptide(L)'
;MAEALEVEPSPSRQTHLPPSTPYVEVNCRSSGQTRRFAAGTEAGFAVSLINGKLKRTEPVALHIEAVKYGEESIASGANSILVNFGNGWKLHTVISSDSTRYY
;
A
#
# COMPACT_ATOMS: atom_id res chain seq x y z
N MET A 1 29.28 51.81 14.25
CA MET A 1 29.04 51.78 12.79
C MET A 1 30.18 50.93 12.22
N ALA A 2 29.99 49.77 11.59
CA ALA A 2 28.84 49.18 10.92
C ALA A 2 28.77 47.66 11.18
N GLU A 3 27.59 47.10 10.91
CA GLU A 3 27.09 45.78 11.27
C GLU A 3 27.72 44.63 10.47
N ALA A 4 27.88 43.48 11.13
CA ALA A 4 28.11 42.20 10.48
C ALA A 4 26.76 41.70 9.92
N LEU A 5 26.63 41.59 8.60
CA LEU A 5 25.50 40.88 8.00
C LEU A 5 25.64 39.38 8.31
N GLU A 6 24.85 38.92 9.28
CA GLU A 6 24.57 37.50 9.49
C GLU A 6 23.85 36.95 8.25
N VAL A 7 24.50 36.01 7.57
CA VAL A 7 23.90 35.28 6.45
C VAL A 7 22.89 34.29 7.01
N GLU A 8 21.61 34.67 6.96
CA GLU A 8 20.47 33.82 7.31
C GLU A 8 20.56 32.46 6.58
N PRO A 9 20.46 31.32 7.28
CA PRO A 9 20.49 30.02 6.63
C PRO A 9 19.23 29.84 5.77
N SER A 10 19.44 29.48 4.50
CA SER A 10 18.37 29.23 3.54
C SER A 10 17.35 28.21 4.08
N PRO A 11 16.03 28.37 3.83
CA PRO A 11 15.04 27.42 4.28
C PRO A 11 15.29 26.10 3.53
N SER A 12 15.88 25.15 4.22
CA SER A 12 15.97 23.76 3.79
C SER A 12 14.58 23.36 3.33
N ARG A 13 14.42 22.96 2.06
CA ARG A 13 13.23 22.24 1.61
C ARG A 13 13.15 20.99 2.47
N GLN A 14 12.44 21.06 3.59
CA GLN A 14 12.00 19.89 4.32
C GLN A 14 11.05 19.18 3.36
N THR A 15 11.58 18.23 2.60
CA THR A 15 10.76 17.16 2.05
C THR A 15 10.15 16.49 3.27
N HIS A 16 8.95 16.92 3.63
CA HIS A 16 8.09 16.23 4.59
C HIS A 16 7.73 14.90 3.94
N LEU A 17 8.68 13.96 3.98
CA LEU A 17 8.39 12.56 3.75
C LEU A 17 7.32 12.24 4.80
N PRO A 18 6.12 11.80 4.39
CA PRO A 18 5.11 11.43 5.36
C PRO A 18 5.73 10.42 6.32
N PRO A 19 5.44 10.49 7.63
CA PRO A 19 5.98 9.54 8.60
C PRO A 19 5.72 8.14 8.05
N SER A 20 6.79 7.39 7.80
CA SER A 20 6.70 6.05 7.26
C SER A 20 5.88 5.22 8.25
N THR A 21 4.64 4.90 7.88
CA THR A 21 3.80 4.07 8.74
C THR A 21 4.52 2.74 8.94
N PRO A 22 4.69 2.25 10.18
CA PRO A 22 5.45 1.02 10.44
C PRO A 22 4.76 -0.21 9.85
N TYR A 23 3.51 -0.06 9.43
CA TYR A 23 2.71 -1.07 8.78
C TYR A 23 1.94 -0.49 7.58
N VAL A 24 1.44 -1.41 6.76
CA VAL A 24 0.48 -1.16 5.68
C VAL A 24 -0.77 -2.00 5.92
N GLU A 25 -1.92 -1.47 5.52
CA GLU A 25 -3.21 -2.15 5.63
C GLU A 25 -3.65 -2.69 4.27
N VAL A 26 -4.03 -3.97 4.23
CA VAL A 26 -4.57 -4.65 3.04
C VAL A 26 -5.98 -5.11 3.36
N ASN A 27 -6.96 -4.64 2.60
CA ASN A 27 -8.33 -5.12 2.68
C ASN A 27 -8.48 -6.43 1.89
N CYS A 28 -8.87 -7.50 2.58
CA CYS A 28 -9.19 -8.75 1.90
C CYS A 28 -10.62 -8.67 1.34
N ARG A 29 -10.76 -8.52 0.02
CA ARG A 29 -12.07 -8.47 -0.64
C ARG A 29 -12.89 -9.75 -0.46
N SER A 30 -12.23 -10.90 -0.31
CA SER A 30 -12.93 -12.17 -0.09
C SER A 30 -13.63 -12.26 1.26
N SER A 31 -13.00 -11.78 2.33
CA SER A 31 -13.50 -11.94 3.70
C SER A 31 -14.02 -10.62 4.31
N GLY A 32 -13.78 -9.49 3.64
CA GLY A 32 -14.04 -8.15 4.14
C GLY A 32 -13.06 -7.68 5.24
N GLN A 33 -12.16 -8.54 5.72
CA GLN A 33 -11.26 -8.20 6.82
C GLN A 33 -10.05 -7.39 6.35
N THR A 34 -9.68 -6.38 7.13
CA THR A 34 -8.40 -5.67 6.95
C THR A 34 -7.29 -6.37 7.72
N ARG A 35 -6.15 -6.57 7.06
CA ARG A 35 -4.93 -7.16 7.62
C ARG A 35 -3.82 -6.12 7.64
N ARG A 36 -2.99 -6.13 8.68
CA ARG A 36 -1.81 -5.27 8.82
C ARG A 36 -0.54 -6.08 8.58
N PHE A 37 0.35 -5.54 7.76
CA PHE A 37 1.67 -6.10 7.47
C PHE A 37 2.74 -5.07 7.79
N ALA A 38 3.93 -5.51 8.19
CA ALA A 38 5.06 -4.59 8.33
C ALA A 38 5.34 -3.89 6.98
N ALA A 39 5.71 -2.62 7.02
CA ALA A 39 6.09 -1.91 5.81
C ALA A 39 7.27 -2.63 5.12
N GLY A 40 7.22 -2.75 3.79
CA GLY A 40 8.23 -3.49 3.04
C GLY A 40 7.97 -5.00 2.89
N THR A 41 6.89 -5.52 3.46
CA THR A 41 6.50 -6.94 3.27
C THR A 41 6.26 -7.24 1.78
N GLU A 42 6.77 -8.36 1.28
CA GLU A 42 6.49 -8.81 -0.09
C GLU A 42 5.00 -9.17 -0.29
N ALA A 43 4.44 -8.74 -1.42
CA ALA A 43 3.02 -8.94 -1.73
C ALA A 43 2.63 -10.43 -1.78
N GLY A 44 3.48 -11.29 -2.33
CA GLY A 44 3.25 -12.74 -2.39
C GLY A 44 3.20 -13.40 -1.01
N PHE A 45 4.05 -12.95 -0.09
CA PHE A 45 4.01 -13.38 1.31
C PHE A 45 2.70 -12.93 1.98
N ALA A 46 2.30 -11.67 1.77
CA ALA A 46 1.04 -11.15 2.30
C ALA A 46 -0.18 -11.91 1.78
N VAL A 47 -0.25 -12.20 0.46
CA VAL A 47 -1.30 -13.00 -0.16
C VAL A 47 -1.36 -14.40 0.45
N SER A 48 -0.21 -15.05 0.65
CA SER A 48 -0.14 -16.38 1.26
C SER A 48 -0.73 -16.39 2.68
N LEU A 49 -0.40 -15.40 3.50
CA LEU A 49 -0.97 -15.26 4.85
C LEU A 49 -2.45 -14.89 4.84
N ILE A 50 -2.92 -14.13 3.86
CA ILE A 50 -4.35 -13.83 3.69
C ILE A 50 -5.11 -15.10 3.35
N ASN A 51 -4.67 -15.82 2.32
CA ASN A 51 -5.29 -17.06 1.85
C ASN A 51 -5.31 -18.15 2.92
N GLY A 52 -4.24 -18.27 3.71
CA GLY A 52 -4.19 -19.22 4.84
C GLY A 52 -5.20 -18.93 5.96
N LYS A 53 -5.80 -17.73 5.98
CA LYS A 53 -6.81 -17.33 6.98
C LYS A 53 -8.23 -17.30 6.42
N LEU A 54 -8.43 -17.67 5.16
CA LEU A 54 -9.74 -17.75 4.54
C LEU A 54 -10.49 -19.00 5.01
N LYS A 55 -11.81 -18.91 5.08
CA LYS A 55 -12.69 -20.08 5.22
C LYS A 55 -12.68 -20.87 3.91
N ARG A 56 -12.95 -22.17 3.96
CA ARG A 56 -12.96 -23.04 2.75
C ARG A 56 -13.89 -22.58 1.63
N THR A 57 -14.90 -21.77 1.95
CA THR A 57 -15.90 -21.25 0.99
C THR A 57 -15.54 -19.87 0.44
N GLU A 58 -14.49 -19.23 0.94
CA GLU A 58 -14.07 -17.89 0.54
C GLU A 58 -13.14 -17.97 -0.68
N PRO A 59 -13.36 -17.16 -1.74
CA PRO A 59 -12.49 -17.16 -2.92
C PRO A 59 -11.06 -16.72 -2.58
N VAL A 60 -10.07 -17.39 -3.15
CA VAL A 60 -8.66 -17.07 -2.94
C VAL A 60 -8.30 -15.70 -3.53
N ALA A 61 -7.42 -14.98 -2.84
CA ALA A 61 -6.76 -13.79 -3.36
C ALA A 61 -5.68 -14.20 -4.36
N LEU A 62 -5.64 -13.52 -5.52
CA LEU A 62 -4.65 -13.71 -6.57
C LEU A 62 -3.43 -12.82 -6.37
N HIS A 63 -3.66 -11.53 -6.19
CA HIS A 63 -2.64 -10.52 -5.93
C HIS A 63 -3.23 -9.35 -5.14
N ILE A 64 -2.39 -8.36 -4.81
CA ILE A 64 -2.78 -7.13 -4.14
C ILE A 64 -2.66 -5.97 -5.13
N GLU A 65 -3.62 -5.08 -5.11
CA GLU A 65 -3.59 -3.83 -5.88
C GLU A 65 -3.76 -2.64 -4.94
N ALA A 66 -3.16 -1.50 -5.30
CA ALA A 66 -3.53 -0.21 -4.74
C ALA A 66 -4.65 0.39 -5.61
N VAL A 67 -5.73 0.84 -4.98
CA VAL A 67 -6.83 1.53 -5.66
C VAL A 67 -7.07 2.90 -5.09
N LYS A 68 -7.46 3.81 -5.99
CA LYS A 68 -7.92 5.15 -5.67
C LYS A 68 -9.07 5.51 -6.61
N TYR A 69 -10.07 6.21 -6.10
CA TYR A 69 -11.25 6.57 -6.89
C TYR A 69 -10.87 7.46 -8.07
N GLY A 70 -11.32 7.08 -9.27
CA GLY A 70 -11.06 7.82 -10.50
C GLY A 70 -9.67 7.60 -11.10
N GLU A 71 -8.86 6.70 -10.54
CA GLU A 71 -7.53 6.36 -11.03
C GLU A 71 -7.42 4.87 -11.36
N GLU A 72 -6.51 4.53 -12.27
CA GLU A 72 -6.17 3.14 -12.58
C GLU A 72 -5.52 2.46 -11.36
N SER A 73 -5.81 1.17 -11.16
CA SER A 73 -5.22 0.42 -10.06
C SER A 73 -3.75 0.10 -10.32
N ILE A 74 -2.97 -0.01 -9.25
CA ILE A 74 -1.56 -0.37 -9.32
C ILE A 74 -1.40 -1.81 -8.83
N ALA A 75 -1.14 -2.73 -9.76
CA ALA A 75 -0.92 -4.13 -9.44
C ALA A 75 0.46 -4.37 -8.82
N SER A 76 0.47 -5.14 -7.72
CA SER A 76 1.72 -5.57 -7.06
C SER A 76 2.08 -6.99 -7.51
N GLY A 77 3.26 -7.14 -8.12
CA GLY A 77 3.83 -8.46 -8.40
C GLY A 77 4.19 -9.19 -7.11
N ALA A 78 4.37 -10.51 -7.16
CA ALA A 78 4.60 -11.33 -5.96
C ALA A 78 5.83 -10.88 -5.13
N ASN A 79 6.90 -10.43 -5.80
CA ASN A 79 8.13 -9.96 -5.15
C ASN A 79 8.14 -8.44 -4.89
N SER A 80 7.05 -7.73 -5.21
CA SER A 80 6.93 -6.31 -4.94
C SER A 80 6.70 -6.08 -3.45
N ILE A 81 7.37 -5.08 -2.89
CA ILE A 81 7.14 -4.66 -1.51
C ILE A 81 5.84 -3.87 -1.39
N LEU A 82 5.07 -4.14 -0.35
CA LEU A 82 3.87 -3.37 -0.03
C LEU A 82 4.26 -2.05 0.62
N VAL A 83 3.74 -0.97 0.03
CA VAL A 83 3.98 0.41 0.47
C VAL A 83 2.66 1.15 0.64
N ASN A 84 2.69 2.20 1.46
CA ASN A 84 1.60 3.15 1.54
C ASN A 84 1.75 4.18 0.40
N PHE A 85 0.82 4.16 -0.56
CA PHE A 85 0.82 5.08 -1.71
C PHE A 85 0.31 6.50 -1.36
N GLY A 86 -0.04 6.75 -0.09
CA GLY A 86 -0.47 8.05 0.39
C GLY A 86 -1.96 8.31 0.20
N ASN A 87 -2.34 9.59 0.26
CA ASN A 87 -3.74 10.00 0.41
C ASN A 87 -4.67 9.43 -0.67
N GLY A 88 -5.72 8.74 -0.22
CA GLY A 88 -6.77 8.20 -1.08
C GLY A 88 -6.49 6.81 -1.66
N TRP A 89 -5.24 6.33 -1.58
CA TRP A 89 -4.88 4.98 -1.98
C TRP A 89 -5.21 3.96 -0.89
N LYS A 90 -5.72 2.80 -1.29
CA LYS A 90 -5.98 1.66 -0.40
C LYS A 90 -5.45 0.39 -1.04
N LEU A 91 -4.75 -0.43 -0.27
CA LEU A 91 -4.38 -1.76 -0.73
C LEU A 91 -5.54 -2.72 -0.51
N HIS A 92 -5.84 -3.55 -1.51
CA HIS A 92 -6.81 -4.62 -1.38
C HIS A 92 -6.42 -5.83 -2.21
N THR A 93 -6.99 -6.98 -1.88
CA THR A 93 -6.82 -8.19 -2.69
C THR A 93 -7.73 -8.17 -3.91
N VAL A 94 -7.22 -8.66 -5.03
CA VAL A 94 -8.03 -9.12 -6.18
C VAL A 94 -8.32 -10.60 -5.99
N ILE A 95 -9.55 -11.01 -6.30
CA ILE A 95 -10.02 -12.40 -6.20
C ILE A 95 -10.28 -12.95 -7.60
N SER A 96 -10.30 -14.27 -7.76
CA SER A 96 -10.45 -14.91 -9.08
C SER A 96 -11.73 -14.57 -9.84
N SER A 97 -12.80 -14.16 -9.15
CA SER A 97 -14.03 -13.68 -9.79
C SER A 97 -13.95 -12.23 -10.28
N ASP A 98 -12.92 -11.48 -9.88
CA ASP A 98 -12.69 -10.07 -10.25
C ASP A 98 -11.71 -9.97 -11.43
N SER A 99 -10.85 -10.99 -11.66
CA SER A 99 -9.91 -11.02 -12.79
C SER A 99 -10.57 -11.15 -14.16
N THR A 100 -11.84 -11.57 -14.22
CA THR A 100 -12.63 -11.59 -15.46
C THR A 100 -13.08 -10.21 -15.91
N ARG A 101 -12.82 -9.14 -15.14
CA ARG A 101 -13.13 -7.76 -15.54
C ARG A 101 -12.09 -7.13 -16.48
N TYR A 102 -10.98 -7.81 -16.71
CA TYR A 102 -9.90 -7.37 -17.59
C TYR A 102 -9.96 -8.00 -19.00
N TYR A 103 -11.00 -8.78 -19.32
CA TYR A 103 -11.23 -9.43 -20.62
C TYR A 103 -12.66 -9.24 -21.12
#